data_AF-X1HGI1-F1
#
_entry.id   AF-X1HGI1-F1
#
_cell.length_a   1.000
_cell.length_b   1.000
_cell.length_c   1.000
_cell.angle_alpha   90.00
_cell.angle_beta   90.00
_cell.angle_gamma   90.00
#
_symmetry.space_group_name_H-M   'P 1'
#
loop_
_entity.id
_entity.type
_entity.pdbx_description
1 polymer ?
#
loop_
_entity_poly.entity_id
_entity_poly.type
_entity_poly.pdbx_seq_one_letter_code
_entity_poly.pdbx_strand_id
1 'polypeptide(L)'
;MITGNRDLKGIRRALYLVYPTFFKDSCKATIEGSYLFGAAMSGEKVSWKLRLNPTRFSPPGHQGYFFGPGWWEDDDESQLIESGEGKLDSSGRFYLEKSLEEVGFKGSASLRLEAVVTDLTRQSIAARTTAVVHRGEYYIGIKPSTTFTKEGEEVKIKVITVNSEGVVIPGKNLELRVLKRVWYSKREARPGGR
;
A
#
# COMPACT_ATOMS: atom_id res chain seq x y z
N MET A 1 20.63 -42.84 29.95
CA MET A 1 19.80 -42.64 28.74
C MET A 1 19.09 -41.32 28.89
N ILE A 2 19.57 -40.27 28.23
CA ILE A 2 18.96 -38.95 28.27
C ILE A 2 18.08 -38.83 27.02
N THR A 3 16.77 -38.97 27.21
CA THR A 3 15.75 -38.60 26.22
C THR A 3 15.70 -37.07 26.14
N GLY A 4 16.56 -36.52 25.27
CA GLY A 4 16.53 -35.10 24.91
C GLY A 4 15.33 -34.82 24.02
N ASN A 5 14.29 -34.24 24.62
CA ASN A 5 13.10 -33.74 23.97
C ASN A 5 13.48 -32.70 22.90
N ARG A 6 13.40 -33.05 21.61
CA ARG A 6 13.71 -32.18 20.44
C ARG A 6 12.51 -31.31 20.01
N ASP A 7 11.68 -30.89 20.96
CA ASP A 7 10.50 -30.06 20.71
C ASP A 7 10.74 -28.58 21.05
N LEU A 8 11.58 -27.92 20.25
CA LEU A 8 11.63 -26.46 20.18
C LEU A 8 11.65 -26.00 18.71
N LYS A 9 10.68 -26.49 17.94
CA LYS A 9 10.44 -26.13 16.53
C LYS A 9 9.60 -24.87 16.43
N GLY A 10 10.24 -23.73 16.30
CA GLY A 10 9.60 -22.57 15.69
C GLY A 10 10.55 -21.95 14.68
N ILE A 11 10.06 -20.93 13.99
CA ILE A 11 10.79 -20.26 12.94
C ILE A 11 10.72 -18.76 13.26
N ARG A 12 11.85 -18.06 13.19
CA ARG A 12 11.94 -16.60 13.31
C ARG A 12 12.11 -16.00 11.90
N ARG A 13 11.46 -14.87 11.68
CA ARG A 13 11.41 -14.19 10.37
C ARG A 13 11.75 -12.72 10.52
N ALA A 14 12.44 -12.17 9.53
CA ALA A 14 12.52 -10.74 9.30
C ALA A 14 12.33 -10.47 7.80
N LEU A 15 11.53 -9.46 7.49
CA LEU A 15 11.33 -9.00 6.13
C LEU A 15 11.75 -7.54 6.11
N TYR A 16 12.88 -7.26 5.46
CA TYR A 16 13.40 -5.91 5.33
C TYR A 16 13.05 -5.40 3.94
N LEU A 17 12.35 -4.27 3.87
CA LEU A 17 12.00 -3.61 2.62
C LEU A 17 12.64 -2.22 2.65
N VAL A 18 13.54 -1.96 1.71
CA VAL A 18 13.99 -0.60 1.40
C VAL A 18 12.94 -0.02 0.47
N TYR A 19 12.23 0.98 0.98
CA TYR A 19 10.98 1.45 0.42
C TYR A 19 11.23 2.40 -0.76
N PRO A 20 10.58 2.17 -1.93
CA PRO A 20 10.46 3.20 -2.95
C PRO A 20 9.57 4.32 -2.40
N THR A 21 10.00 5.57 -2.56
CA THR A 21 9.23 6.72 -2.07
C THR A 21 8.16 7.10 -3.09
N PHE A 22 8.47 6.95 -4.37
CA PHE A 22 7.59 7.27 -5.50
C PHE A 22 7.48 6.11 -6.51
N PHE A 23 6.49 6.19 -7.39
CA PHE A 23 6.47 5.34 -8.59
C PHE A 23 7.72 5.60 -9.45
N LYS A 24 8.21 4.58 -10.17
CA LYS A 24 9.49 4.58 -10.93
C LYS A 24 10.76 4.40 -10.10
N ASP A 25 10.66 4.40 -8.77
CA ASP A 25 11.78 4.01 -7.91
C ASP A 25 11.98 2.48 -7.89
N SER A 26 13.23 2.06 -7.61
CA SER A 26 13.56 0.65 -7.37
C SER A 26 13.14 0.21 -5.96
N CYS A 27 12.46 -0.92 -5.87
CA CYS A 27 12.14 -1.63 -4.64
C CYS A 27 13.23 -2.67 -4.36
N LYS A 28 13.84 -2.65 -3.17
CA LYS A 28 14.77 -3.69 -2.71
C LYS A 28 14.23 -4.35 -1.45
N ALA A 29 14.12 -5.66 -1.45
CA ALA A 29 13.64 -6.42 -0.31
C ALA A 29 14.57 -7.58 0.03
N THR A 30 14.66 -7.91 1.31
CA THR A 30 15.37 -9.07 1.83
C THR A 30 14.39 -9.92 2.65
N ILE A 31 14.18 -11.16 2.21
CA ILE A 31 13.43 -12.18 2.92
C ILE A 31 14.43 -12.99 3.75
N GLU A 32 14.23 -13.09 5.06
CA GLU A 32 15.11 -13.84 5.96
C GLU A 32 14.34 -14.94 6.70
N GLY A 33 14.93 -16.14 6.74
CA GLY A 33 14.44 -17.29 7.50
C GLY A 33 15.51 -17.85 8.44
N SER A 34 15.15 -18.00 9.72
CA SER A 34 15.98 -18.66 10.73
C SER A 34 15.15 -19.59 11.62
N TYR A 35 15.74 -20.68 12.08
CA TYR A 35 15.10 -21.56 13.06
C TYR A 35 15.15 -20.92 14.47
N LEU A 36 14.27 -21.29 15.43
CA LEU A 36 14.30 -20.69 16.79
C LEU A 36 15.64 -20.85 17.49
N PHE A 37 16.37 -21.92 17.19
CA PHE A 37 17.69 -22.17 17.76
C PHE A 37 18.81 -21.34 17.10
N GLY A 38 18.45 -20.39 16.23
CA GLY A 38 19.35 -19.37 15.68
C GLY A 38 20.07 -19.75 14.39
N ALA A 39 19.92 -20.98 13.89
CA ALA A 39 20.53 -21.36 12.62
C ALA A 39 19.78 -20.77 11.42
N ALA A 40 20.53 -20.44 10.37
CA ALA A 40 19.99 -19.98 9.10
C ALA A 40 19.23 -21.11 8.38
N MET A 41 18.11 -20.79 7.74
CA MET A 41 17.37 -21.71 6.87
C MET A 41 18.03 -21.81 5.49
N SER A 42 19.33 -22.11 5.46
CA SER A 42 20.13 -22.11 4.23
C SER A 42 19.62 -23.15 3.22
N GLY A 43 19.41 -22.73 1.98
CA GLY A 43 18.95 -23.60 0.89
C GLY A 43 17.46 -23.95 0.92
N GLU A 44 16.73 -23.50 1.95
CA GLU A 44 15.29 -23.77 2.09
C GLU A 44 14.46 -22.99 1.07
N LYS A 45 13.32 -23.56 0.68
CA LYS A 45 12.48 -23.00 -0.38
C LYS A 45 11.80 -21.74 0.11
N VAL A 46 11.77 -20.70 -0.72
CA VAL A 46 10.96 -19.50 -0.52
C VAL A 46 10.01 -19.30 -1.69
N SER A 47 8.77 -18.92 -1.42
CA SER A 47 7.84 -18.37 -2.41
C SER A 47 7.40 -16.98 -1.98
N TRP A 48 7.14 -16.09 -2.93
CA TRP A 48 6.81 -14.69 -2.61
C TRP A 48 5.88 -14.06 -3.64
N LYS A 49 5.19 -13.00 -3.21
CA LYS A 49 4.28 -12.18 -4.02
C LYS A 49 4.46 -10.71 -3.66
N LEU A 50 4.65 -9.87 -4.68
CA LEU A 50 4.75 -8.42 -4.57
C LEU A 50 3.52 -7.79 -5.25
N ARG A 51 2.72 -7.03 -4.50
CA ARG A 51 1.45 -6.46 -4.96
C ARG A 51 1.34 -4.98 -4.61
N LEU A 52 0.82 -4.17 -5.54
CA LEU A 52 0.36 -2.81 -5.25
C LEU A 52 -1.14 -2.83 -4.96
N ASN A 53 -1.54 -2.26 -3.83
CA ASN A 53 -2.96 -2.08 -3.49
C ASN A 53 -3.23 -0.58 -3.32
N PRO A 54 -4.23 -0.01 -4.01
CA PRO A 54 -4.60 1.39 -3.87
C PRO A 54 -4.85 1.77 -2.41
N THR A 55 -4.42 2.97 -2.02
CA THR A 55 -4.59 3.43 -0.65
C THR A 55 -4.81 4.94 -0.59
N ARG A 56 -5.60 5.37 0.40
CA ARG A 56 -5.75 6.79 0.73
C ARG A 56 -4.64 7.17 1.70
N PHE A 57 -3.86 8.17 1.33
CA PHE A 57 -2.83 8.74 2.18
C PHE A 57 -3.18 10.20 2.48
N SER A 58 -3.20 10.56 3.76
CA SER A 58 -3.37 11.93 4.21
C SER A 58 -2.09 12.35 4.93
N PRO A 59 -1.37 13.36 4.42
CA PRO A 59 -0.23 13.95 5.12
C PRO A 59 -0.62 14.39 6.54
N PRO A 60 0.26 14.21 7.53
CA PRO A 60 -0.01 14.57 8.92
C PRO A 60 -0.09 16.09 9.11
N GLY A 61 -0.71 16.54 10.20
CA GLY A 61 -0.74 17.96 10.60
C GLY A 61 -1.81 18.84 9.94
N HIS A 62 -2.60 18.32 8.99
CA HIS A 62 -3.56 19.11 8.19
C HIS A 62 -5.02 18.73 8.43
N GLN A 63 -5.49 18.84 9.67
CA GLN A 63 -6.84 18.41 10.04
C GLN A 63 -7.94 19.18 9.26
N GLY A 64 -8.89 18.42 8.71
CA GLY A 64 -10.00 18.94 7.92
C GLY A 64 -9.66 19.27 6.48
N TYR A 65 -8.44 19.00 6.02
CA TYR A 65 -8.12 18.97 4.60
C TYR A 65 -8.42 17.58 4.03
N PHE A 66 -8.93 17.55 2.81
CA PHE A 66 -9.13 16.35 2.00
C PHE A 66 -7.98 16.23 1.00
N PHE A 67 -7.39 15.04 0.91
CA PHE A 67 -6.29 14.72 0.02
C PHE A 67 -6.62 13.51 -0.85
N GLY A 68 -6.19 13.54 -2.11
CA GLY A 68 -6.36 12.44 -3.06
C GLY A 68 -7.74 12.40 -3.73
N PRO A 69 -8.03 11.32 -4.47
CA PRO A 69 -9.24 11.20 -5.28
C PRO A 69 -10.52 11.20 -4.43
N GLY A 70 -11.60 11.69 -5.04
CA GLY A 70 -12.91 11.76 -4.39
C GLY A 70 -13.46 10.38 -3.99
N TRP A 71 -14.40 10.36 -3.05
CA TRP A 71 -15.14 9.13 -2.69
C TRP A 71 -16.09 8.65 -3.79
N TRP A 72 -16.37 9.52 -4.77
CA TRP A 72 -17.29 9.26 -5.87
C TRP A 72 -16.60 8.71 -7.13
N GLU A 73 -15.28 8.60 -7.10
CA GLU A 73 -14.50 8.00 -8.17
C GLU A 73 -14.39 6.50 -7.93
N ASP A 74 -14.38 5.73 -9.02
CA ASP A 74 -14.11 4.30 -8.92
C ASP A 74 -12.72 4.08 -8.30
N ASP A 75 -12.67 3.18 -7.32
CA ASP A 75 -11.42 2.76 -6.72
C ASP A 75 -10.58 2.02 -7.77
N ASP A 76 -9.28 2.28 -7.77
CA ASP A 76 -8.35 1.50 -8.58
C ASP A 76 -8.35 0.03 -8.11
N GLU A 77 -7.94 -0.89 -8.99
CA GLU A 77 -7.82 -2.30 -8.64
C GLU A 77 -6.41 -2.65 -8.17
N SER A 78 -6.30 -3.63 -7.26
CA SER A 78 -5.01 -4.11 -6.78
C SER A 78 -4.26 -4.87 -7.87
N GLN A 79 -2.99 -4.53 -8.10
CA GLN A 79 -2.17 -5.11 -9.16
C GLN A 79 -1.06 -6.00 -8.61
N LEU A 80 -0.99 -7.24 -9.10
CA LEU A 80 0.16 -8.12 -8.86
C LEU A 80 1.33 -7.62 -9.72
N ILE A 81 2.43 -7.25 -9.08
CA ILE A 81 3.62 -6.75 -9.76
C ILE A 81 4.51 -7.91 -10.18
N GLU A 82 4.75 -8.82 -9.24
CA GLU A 82 5.56 -10.00 -9.49
C GLU A 82 5.30 -11.06 -8.43
N SER A 83 5.57 -12.31 -8.78
CA SER A 83 5.62 -13.42 -7.84
C SER A 83 6.65 -14.42 -8.30
N GLY A 84 7.27 -15.12 -7.36
CA GLY A 84 8.31 -16.07 -7.70
C GLY A 84 8.56 -17.10 -6.61
N GLU A 85 9.45 -18.02 -6.94
CA GLU A 85 9.99 -19.01 -6.02
C GLU A 85 11.53 -18.98 -6.10
N GLY A 86 12.18 -19.42 -5.03
CA GLY A 86 13.63 -19.48 -4.95
C GLY A 86 14.11 -20.30 -3.77
N LYS A 87 15.39 -20.16 -3.45
CA LYS A 87 16.01 -20.74 -2.26
C LYS A 87 16.74 -19.66 -1.49
N LEU A 88 16.71 -19.76 -0.16
CA LEU A 88 17.53 -18.93 0.70
C LEU A 88 19.02 -19.26 0.49
N ASP A 89 19.87 -18.25 0.55
CA ASP A 89 21.32 -18.39 0.46
C ASP A 89 21.92 -19.02 1.73
N SER A 90 23.25 -19.16 1.76
CA SER A 90 23.98 -19.73 2.92
C SER A 90 23.74 -19.02 4.25
N SER A 91 23.27 -17.77 4.21
CA SER A 91 22.94 -16.96 5.39
C SER A 91 21.44 -16.94 5.73
N GLY A 92 20.63 -17.73 5.01
CA GLY A 92 19.19 -17.80 5.24
C GLY A 92 18.43 -16.62 4.63
N ARG A 93 18.99 -15.97 3.60
CA ARG A 93 18.41 -14.77 2.98
C ARG A 93 18.07 -14.97 1.50
N PHE A 94 17.06 -14.27 1.04
CA PHE A 94 16.73 -14.11 -0.37
C PHE A 94 16.55 -12.63 -0.70
N TYR A 95 17.26 -12.18 -1.72
CA TYR A 95 17.27 -10.78 -2.14
C TYR A 95 16.36 -10.59 -3.36
N LEU A 96 15.51 -9.56 -3.30
CA LEU A 96 14.62 -9.15 -4.36
C LEU A 96 14.93 -7.71 -4.73
N GLU A 97 15.14 -7.46 -6.02
CA GLU A 97 15.24 -6.11 -6.58
C GLU A 97 14.26 -5.99 -7.74
N LYS A 98 13.37 -5.00 -7.67
CA LYS A 98 12.34 -4.78 -8.68
C LYS A 98 12.18 -3.29 -8.96
N SER A 99 12.29 -2.88 -10.21
CA SER A 99 11.88 -1.54 -10.62
C SER A 99 10.34 -1.46 -10.63
N LEU A 100 9.76 -0.50 -9.90
CA LEU A 100 8.32 -0.29 -9.92
C LEU A 100 7.95 0.57 -11.12
N GLU A 101 7.35 -0.03 -12.13
CA GLU A 101 6.76 0.73 -13.24
C GLU A 101 5.61 1.61 -12.75
N GLU A 102 5.33 2.67 -13.50
CA GLU A 102 4.18 3.51 -13.21
C GLU A 102 2.89 2.74 -13.48
N VAL A 103 2.03 2.70 -12.48
CA VAL A 103 0.68 2.13 -12.60
C VAL A 103 -0.35 3.25 -12.74
N GLY A 104 -1.46 2.96 -13.39
CA GLY A 104 -2.54 3.93 -13.66
C GLY A 104 -3.36 4.36 -12.45
N PHE A 105 -2.85 4.19 -11.22
CA PHE A 105 -3.58 4.56 -10.02
C PHE A 105 -3.72 6.07 -9.90
N LYS A 106 -4.91 6.53 -9.54
CA LYS A 106 -5.21 7.95 -9.30
C LYS A 106 -4.59 8.45 -8.00
N GLY A 107 -4.47 7.55 -7.02
CA GLY A 107 -3.97 7.83 -5.68
C GLY A 107 -2.62 7.20 -5.38
N SER A 108 -2.25 7.23 -4.09
CA SER A 108 -1.08 6.51 -3.59
C SER A 108 -1.36 5.01 -3.53
N ALA A 109 -0.31 4.21 -3.42
CA ALA A 109 -0.44 2.76 -3.29
C ALA A 109 0.23 2.26 -2.03
N SER A 110 -0.19 1.08 -1.59
CA SER A 110 0.53 0.27 -0.62
C SER A 110 1.22 -0.89 -1.35
N LEU A 111 2.57 -0.88 -1.34
CA LEU A 111 3.38 -1.97 -1.85
C LEU A 111 3.50 -3.04 -0.78
N ARG A 112 2.93 -4.22 -1.04
CA ARG A 112 2.91 -5.35 -0.12
C ARG A 112 3.78 -6.47 -0.66
N LEU A 113 4.75 -6.90 0.14
CA LEU A 113 5.51 -8.12 -0.10
C LEU A 113 5.05 -9.18 0.91
N GLU A 114 4.62 -10.33 0.39
CA GLU A 114 4.28 -11.52 1.16
C GLU A 114 5.24 -12.63 0.75
N ALA A 115 5.83 -13.32 1.73
CA ALA A 115 6.77 -14.40 1.50
C ALA A 115 6.44 -15.60 2.38
N VAL A 116 6.74 -16.81 1.90
CA VAL A 116 6.60 -18.06 2.63
C VAL A 116 7.88 -18.86 2.48
N VAL A 117 8.57 -19.12 3.59
CA VAL A 117 9.73 -20.03 3.62
C VAL A 117 9.25 -21.39 4.09
N THR A 118 9.63 -22.45 3.37
CA THR A 118 9.24 -23.83 3.65
C THR A 118 10.48 -24.70 3.83
N ASP A 119 10.52 -25.47 4.91
CA ASP A 119 11.61 -26.38 5.23
C ASP A 119 11.45 -27.77 4.58
N LEU A 120 12.49 -28.61 4.67
CA LEU A 120 12.46 -30.00 4.21
C LEU A 120 11.35 -30.87 4.84
N THR A 121 10.89 -30.52 6.04
CA THR A 121 9.79 -31.23 6.75
C THR A 121 8.41 -30.69 6.37
N ARG A 122 8.33 -29.80 5.37
CA ARG A 122 7.12 -29.10 4.91
C ARG A 122 6.50 -28.17 5.96
N GLN A 123 7.26 -27.79 6.98
CA GLN A 123 6.88 -26.69 7.87
C GLN A 123 7.12 -25.38 7.14
N SER A 124 6.21 -24.42 7.31
CA SER A 124 6.31 -23.13 6.65
C SER A 124 6.11 -21.97 7.61
N ILE A 125 6.78 -20.86 7.31
CA ILE A 125 6.54 -19.57 7.93
C ILE A 125 6.21 -18.54 6.84
N ALA A 126 5.09 -17.85 7.00
CA ALA A 126 4.77 -16.68 6.17
C ALA A 126 5.41 -15.43 6.77
N ALA A 127 5.63 -14.36 6.00
CA ALA A 127 5.98 -13.02 6.45
C ALA A 127 5.30 -12.01 5.53
N ARG A 128 4.97 -10.82 6.05
CA ARG A 128 4.50 -9.72 5.21
C ARG A 128 5.05 -8.38 5.69
N THR A 129 5.27 -7.48 4.75
CA THR A 129 5.59 -6.08 5.01
C THR A 129 4.90 -5.20 3.98
N THR A 130 4.70 -3.94 4.34
CA THR A 130 3.98 -2.97 3.50
C THR A 130 4.74 -1.65 3.52
N ALA A 131 4.75 -0.98 2.38
CA ALA A 131 5.24 0.38 2.17
C ALA A 131 4.14 1.25 1.60
N VAL A 132 4.16 2.56 1.86
CA VAL A 132 3.40 3.52 1.04
C VAL A 132 4.28 3.96 -0.12
N VAL A 133 3.73 3.93 -1.33
CA VAL A 133 4.30 4.51 -2.54
C VAL A 133 3.47 5.76 -2.86
N HIS A 134 4.10 6.93 -2.76
CA HIS A 134 3.42 8.20 -2.95
C HIS A 134 3.20 8.48 -4.44
N ARG A 135 2.02 9.04 -4.79
CA ARG A 135 1.68 9.35 -6.19
C ARG A 135 2.53 10.47 -6.78
N GLY A 136 2.99 11.39 -5.93
CA GLY A 136 3.86 12.48 -6.32
C GLY A 136 4.58 13.07 -5.11
N GLU A 137 5.53 13.96 -5.39
CA GLU A 137 6.38 14.62 -4.38
C GLU A 137 5.60 15.47 -3.37
N TYR A 138 4.39 15.87 -3.74
CA TYR A 138 3.48 16.62 -2.90
C TYR A 138 2.03 16.19 -3.12
N TYR A 139 1.22 16.46 -2.11
CA TYR A 139 -0.21 16.25 -2.08
C TYR A 139 -0.91 17.60 -2.12
N ILE A 140 -2.00 17.67 -2.88
CA ILE A 140 -2.88 18.83 -2.92
C ILE A 140 -4.03 18.58 -1.94
N GLY A 141 -4.15 19.46 -0.97
CA GLY A 141 -5.21 19.42 0.04
C GLY A 141 -6.25 20.51 -0.20
N ILE A 142 -7.53 20.15 -0.12
CA ILE A 142 -8.64 21.11 -0.16
C ILE A 142 -9.43 21.10 1.15
N LYS A 143 -9.83 22.28 1.62
CA LYS A 143 -10.66 22.43 2.82
C LYS A 143 -11.76 23.47 2.56
N PRO A 144 -12.98 23.03 2.24
CA PRO A 144 -14.11 23.94 2.13
C PRO A 144 -14.54 24.46 3.51
N SER A 145 -15.10 25.66 3.56
CA SER A 145 -15.67 26.25 4.79
C SER A 145 -16.87 25.45 5.31
N THR A 146 -17.60 24.81 4.40
CA THR A 146 -18.69 23.87 4.70
C THR A 146 -18.81 22.86 3.56
N THR A 147 -19.28 21.64 3.87
CA THR A 147 -19.65 20.63 2.86
C THR A 147 -21.13 20.70 2.49
N PHE A 148 -21.91 21.55 3.15
CA PHE A 148 -23.35 21.72 2.94
C PHE A 148 -23.74 23.19 3.11
N THR A 149 -24.42 23.76 2.12
CA THR A 149 -24.81 25.18 2.09
C THR A 149 -26.09 25.33 1.27
N LYS A 150 -26.82 26.44 1.45
CA LYS A 150 -27.98 26.75 0.60
C LYS A 150 -27.54 27.27 -0.76
N GLU A 151 -28.42 27.14 -1.75
CA GLU A 151 -28.19 27.73 -3.05
C GLU A 151 -27.95 29.24 -2.95
N GLY A 152 -26.96 29.74 -3.69
CA GLY A 152 -26.56 31.16 -3.69
C GLY A 152 -25.61 31.56 -2.55
N GLU A 153 -25.36 30.69 -1.57
CA GLU A 153 -24.37 30.98 -0.51
C GLU A 153 -22.93 30.71 -1.00
N GLU A 154 -22.01 31.61 -0.63
CA GLU A 154 -20.59 31.48 -0.98
C GLU A 154 -19.90 30.41 -0.14
N VAL A 155 -19.15 29.51 -0.79
CA VAL A 155 -18.28 28.52 -0.13
C VAL A 155 -16.83 28.89 -0.35
N LYS A 156 -16.11 29.19 0.73
CA LYS A 156 -14.67 29.47 0.68
C LYS A 156 -13.89 28.17 0.72
N ILE A 157 -12.99 27.98 -0.25
CA ILE A 157 -12.13 26.78 -0.32
C ILE A 157 -10.70 27.19 -0.05
N LYS A 158 -10.10 26.60 0.99
CA LYS A 158 -8.66 26.70 1.23
C LYS A 158 -7.96 25.59 0.47
N VAL A 159 -6.84 25.91 -0.16
CA VAL A 159 -6.00 24.97 -0.90
C VAL A 159 -4.59 25.00 -0.33
N ILE A 160 -3.97 23.84 -0.18
CA ILE A 160 -2.59 23.70 0.28
C ILE A 160 -1.85 22.65 -0.56
N THR A 161 -0.53 22.75 -0.57
CA THR A 161 0.38 21.72 -1.11
C THR A 161 1.36 21.33 -0.03
N VAL A 162 1.51 20.03 0.22
CA VAL A 162 2.32 19.49 1.34
C VAL A 162 3.06 18.23 0.90
N ASN A 163 4.25 17.96 1.45
CA ASN A 163 4.93 16.69 1.23
C ASN A 163 4.30 15.55 2.05
N SER A 164 4.83 14.32 1.91
CA SER A 164 4.38 13.15 2.68
C SER A 164 4.53 13.30 4.20
N GLU A 165 5.45 14.16 4.65
CA GLU A 165 5.70 14.47 6.07
C GLU A 165 4.80 15.59 6.62
N GLY A 166 3.95 16.19 5.77
CA GLY A 166 3.06 17.28 6.17
C GLY A 166 3.71 18.68 6.15
N VAL A 167 4.93 18.82 5.62
CA VAL A 167 5.57 20.12 5.42
C VAL A 167 4.94 20.82 4.23
N VAL A 168 4.56 22.09 4.41
CA VAL A 168 3.97 22.91 3.32
C VAL A 168 5.00 23.20 2.25
N ILE A 169 4.63 22.93 0.99
CA ILE A 169 5.42 23.25 -0.20
C ILE A 169 4.72 24.36 -0.98
N PRO A 170 5.11 25.64 -0.83
CA PRO A 170 4.45 26.75 -1.53
C PRO A 170 4.82 26.83 -3.03
N GLY A 171 4.14 27.72 -3.77
CA GLY A 171 4.55 28.11 -5.13
C GLY A 171 4.28 27.09 -6.23
N LYS A 172 3.40 26.10 -6.00
CA LYS A 172 2.98 25.15 -7.03
C LYS A 172 1.85 25.73 -7.88
N ASN A 173 1.94 25.55 -9.19
CA ASN A 173 0.86 25.88 -10.11
C ASN A 173 -0.23 24.81 -10.01
N LEU A 174 -1.44 25.20 -9.65
CA LEU A 174 -2.58 24.31 -9.45
C LEU A 174 -3.71 24.67 -10.42
N GLU A 175 -4.34 23.66 -10.98
CA GLU A 175 -5.59 23.79 -11.71
C GLU A 175 -6.75 23.39 -10.80
N LEU A 176 -7.70 24.30 -10.59
CA LEU A 176 -8.93 24.01 -9.86
C LEU A 176 -10.11 23.93 -10.82
N ARG A 177 -10.87 22.84 -10.74
CA ARG A 177 -12.12 22.65 -11.47
C ARG A 177 -13.26 22.43 -10.48
N VAL A 178 -14.36 23.14 -10.69
CA VAL A 178 -15.60 22.95 -9.93
C VAL A 178 -16.59 22.20 -10.82
N LEU A 179 -17.05 21.03 -10.36
CA LEU A 179 -17.93 20.15 -11.12
C LEU A 179 -19.31 20.11 -10.46
N LYS A 180 -20.38 20.26 -11.27
CA LYS A 180 -21.77 20.08 -10.83
C LYS A 180 -22.24 18.68 -11.24
N ARG A 181 -22.56 17.83 -10.25
CA ARG A 181 -23.16 16.51 -10.49
C ARG A 181 -24.66 16.55 -10.25
N VAL A 182 -25.44 16.06 -11.21
CA VAL A 182 -26.91 15.97 -11.14
C VAL A 182 -27.31 14.51 -11.27
N TRP A 183 -28.18 14.02 -10.38
CA TRP A 183 -28.68 12.66 -10.40
C TRP A 183 -30.13 12.62 -10.89
N TYR A 184 -30.42 11.74 -11.84
CA TYR A 184 -31.77 11.47 -12.32
C TYR A 184 -32.21 10.10 -11.82
N SER A 185 -33.28 10.05 -11.03
CA SER A 185 -33.89 8.79 -10.56
C SER A 185 -35.20 8.55 -11.30
N LYS A 186 -35.34 7.39 -11.94
CA LYS A 186 -36.60 6.93 -12.52
C LYS A 186 -37.09 5.73 -11.70
N ARG A 187 -38.22 5.88 -11.01
CA ARG A 187 -38.90 4.74 -10.37
C ARG A 187 -39.77 4.05 -11.40
N GLU A 188 -39.49 2.80 -11.70
CA GLU A 188 -40.38 1.97 -12.49
C GLU A 188 -41.24 1.13 -11.55
N ALA A 189 -42.55 1.33 -11.60
CA ALA A 189 -43.50 0.45 -10.94
C ALA A 189 -43.49 -0.89 -11.69
N ARG A 190 -43.04 -1.95 -11.03
CA ARG A 190 -43.26 -3.30 -11.55
C ARG A 190 -44.75 -3.63 -11.43
N PRO A 191 -45.42 -4.11 -12.49
CA PRO A 191 -46.79 -4.61 -12.36
C PRO A 191 -46.75 -5.87 -11.50
N GLY A 192 -47.38 -5.83 -10.31
CA GLY A 192 -47.53 -7.01 -9.45
C GLY A 192 -47.19 -6.76 -7.98
N GLY A 193 -47.93 -5.86 -7.33
CA GLY A 193 -48.04 -5.84 -5.88
C GLY A 193 -49.43 -6.31 -5.48
N ARG A 194 -49.51 -7.50 -4.90
CA ARG A 194 -50.58 -7.96 -4.02
C ARG A 194 -49.92 -8.33 -2.69
#